data_AF-G4D4Q2-F1
#
_entry.id   AF-G4D4Q2-F1
#
_cell.length_a   1.000
_cell.length_b   1.000
_cell.length_c   1.000
_cell.angle_alpha   90.00
_cell.angle_beta   90.00
_cell.angle_gamma   90.00
#
_symmetry.space_group_name_H-M   'P 1'
#
loop_
_entity.id
_entity.type
_entity.pdbx_description
1 polymer ?
#
loop_
_entity_poly.entity_id
_entity_poly.type
_entity_poly.pdbx_seq_one_letter_code
_entity_poly.pdbx_strand_id
1 'polypeptide(L)'
;MRNSINFENLNILQRINYFKENFSKTQLKIGDFILENFDKTVFYTSTELAYKCGVSESSVVRFANFIQYKGYSDMQNDLQNFLREKITMTQRLHNLTEKKVTRLKFSMMYCKKVKTIFNG
;
A
#
# COMPACT_ATOMS: atom_id res chain seq x y z
N MET A 1 15.55 -20.57 -18.81
CA MET A 1 14.15 -20.75 -18.37
C MET A 1 13.65 -19.40 -17.85
N ARG A 2 12.71 -18.73 -18.54
CA ARG A 2 12.08 -17.54 -17.94
C ARG A 2 11.27 -18.03 -16.75
N ASN A 3 11.60 -17.56 -15.55
CA ASN A 3 10.76 -17.78 -14.37
C ASN A 3 9.35 -17.29 -14.74
N SER A 4 8.37 -18.21 -14.71
CA SER A 4 6.96 -17.86 -14.92
C SER A 4 6.50 -17.11 -13.66
N ILE A 5 6.78 -15.82 -13.61
CA ILE A 5 6.36 -14.98 -12.48
C ILE A 5 4.85 -14.89 -12.53
N ASN A 6 4.21 -15.41 -11.50
CA ASN A 6 2.78 -15.32 -11.33
C ASN A 6 2.45 -13.92 -10.78
N PHE A 7 1.99 -13.04 -11.67
CA PHE A 7 1.61 -11.67 -11.31
C PHE A 7 0.41 -11.59 -10.36
N GLU A 8 -0.42 -12.64 -10.26
CA GLU A 8 -1.56 -12.71 -9.35
C GLU A 8 -1.16 -12.66 -7.86
N ASN A 9 0.09 -13.02 -7.55
CA ASN A 9 0.59 -13.04 -6.17
C ASN A 9 1.30 -11.73 -5.76
N LEU A 10 1.52 -10.81 -6.70
CA LEU A 10 2.20 -9.54 -6.43
C LEU A 10 1.16 -8.46 -6.17
N ASN A 11 1.36 -7.67 -5.12
CA ASN A 11 0.61 -6.43 -5.00
C ASN A 11 1.05 -5.44 -6.09
N ILE A 12 0.18 -4.49 -6.42
CA ILE A 12 0.42 -3.49 -7.46
C ILE A 12 1.75 -2.74 -7.32
N LEU A 13 2.21 -2.40 -6.11
CA LEU A 13 3.48 -1.68 -5.95
C LEU A 13 4.68 -2.58 -6.27
N GLN A 14 4.62 -3.86 -5.86
CA GLN A 14 5.63 -4.85 -6.25
C GLN A 14 5.63 -5.06 -7.76
N ARG A 15 4.43 -5.11 -8.37
CA ARG A 15 4.27 -5.28 -9.80
C ARG A 15 4.88 -4.10 -10.58
N ILE A 16 4.62 -2.86 -10.15
CA ILE A 16 5.24 -1.67 -10.77
C ILE A 16 6.76 -1.73 -10.66
N ASN A 17 7.31 -2.06 -9.49
CA ASN A 17 8.76 -2.18 -9.31
C ASN A 17 9.38 -3.27 -10.18
N TYR A 18 8.69 -4.41 -10.38
CA TYR A 18 9.16 -5.48 -11.25
C TYR A 18 9.33 -5.02 -12.71
N PHE A 19 8.38 -4.23 -13.23
CA PHE A 19 8.46 -3.73 -14.61
C PHE A 19 9.33 -2.47 -14.76
N LYS A 20 9.73 -1.83 -13.66
CA LYS A 20 10.34 -0.50 -13.65
C LYS A 20 11.62 -0.40 -14.49
N GLU A 21 12.44 -1.45 -14.51
CA GLU A 21 13.67 -1.52 -15.33
C GLU A 21 13.40 -1.43 -16.85
N ASN A 22 12.18 -1.78 -17.28
CA ASN A 22 11.77 -1.82 -18.68
C ASN A 22 10.82 -0.68 -19.06
N PHE A 23 10.64 0.32 -18.19
CA PHE A 23 9.77 1.45 -18.47
C PHE A 23 10.39 2.43 -19.46
N SER A 24 9.58 2.87 -20.42
CA SER A 24 9.81 4.10 -21.16
C SER A 24 9.73 5.34 -20.24
N LYS A 25 10.20 6.49 -20.71
CA LYS A 25 10.10 7.77 -19.98
C LYS A 25 8.67 8.09 -19.52
N THR A 26 7.67 7.82 -20.35
CA THR A 26 6.25 8.05 -20.01
C THR A 26 5.76 7.07 -18.95
N GLN A 27 6.16 5.80 -19.04
CA GLN A 27 5.79 4.78 -18.05
C GLN A 27 6.48 5.02 -16.70
N LEU A 28 7.73 5.49 -16.70
CA LEU A 28 8.44 5.91 -15.48
C LEU A 28 7.67 7.00 -14.75
N LYS A 29 7.24 8.06 -15.44
CA LYS A 29 6.43 9.13 -14.83
C LYS A 29 5.18 8.60 -14.12
N ILE A 30 4.47 7.67 -14.77
CA ILE A 30 3.24 7.09 -14.20
C ILE A 30 3.57 6.18 -13.02
N GLY A 31 4.55 5.28 -13.18
CA GLY A 31 4.96 4.33 -12.15
C GLY A 31 5.49 5.00 -10.90
N ASP A 32 6.38 5.99 -11.05
CA ASP A 32 6.96 6.74 -9.94
C ASP A 32 5.89 7.54 -9.19
N PHE A 33 5.00 8.22 -9.92
CA PHE A 33 3.88 8.95 -9.30
C PHE A 33 3.00 8.03 -8.45
N ILE A 34 2.65 6.85 -8.97
CA ILE A 34 1.85 5.85 -8.23
C ILE A 34 2.61 5.36 -7.01
N LEU A 35 3.90 5.03 -7.12
CA LEU A 35 4.70 4.54 -5.99
C LEU A 35 4.79 5.57 -4.86
N GLU A 36 4.91 6.85 -5.20
CA GLU A 36 5.02 7.95 -4.23
C GLU A 36 3.66 8.38 -3.64
N ASN A 37 2.56 8.24 -4.39
CA ASN A 37 1.24 8.79 -4.04
C ASN A 37 0.10 7.76 -4.16
N PHE A 38 0.38 6.48 -3.90
CA PHE A 38 -0.60 5.40 -4.10
C PHE A 38 -1.90 5.62 -3.30
N ASP A 39 -1.79 6.18 -2.09
CA ASP A 39 -2.86 6.49 -1.16
C ASP A 39 -3.86 7.52 -1.70
N LYS A 40 -3.39 8.44 -2.56
CA LYS A 40 -4.23 9.41 -3.26
C LYS A 40 -4.68 8.90 -4.63
N THR A 41 -3.81 8.14 -5.29
CA THR A 41 -4.03 7.66 -6.66
C THR A 41 -5.24 6.74 -6.78
N VAL A 42 -5.62 6.04 -5.71
CA VAL A 42 -6.85 5.22 -5.67
C VAL A 42 -8.13 5.99 -6.00
N PHE A 43 -8.15 7.31 -5.78
CA PHE A 43 -9.32 8.18 -5.98
C PHE A 43 -9.33 8.90 -7.33
N TYR A 44 -8.23 8.84 -8.09
CA TYR A 44 -8.16 9.52 -9.37
C TYR A 44 -8.83 8.70 -10.47
N THR A 45 -9.46 9.38 -11.41
CA THR A 45 -9.82 8.83 -12.72
C THR A 45 -8.58 8.70 -13.60
N SER A 46 -8.69 7.99 -14.74
CA SER A 46 -7.61 7.89 -15.73
C SER A 46 -7.18 9.27 -16.24
N THR A 47 -8.14 10.17 -16.46
CA THR A 47 -7.91 11.55 -16.88
C THR A 47 -7.16 12.36 -15.82
N GLU A 48 -7.57 12.27 -14.54
CA GLU A 48 -6.92 13.00 -13.45
C GLU A 48 -5.50 12.50 -13.19
N LEU A 49 -5.29 11.18 -13.21
CA LEU A 49 -3.94 10.61 -13.10
C LEU A 49 -3.06 11.07 -14.26
N ALA A 50 -3.59 11.07 -15.48
CA ALA A 50 -2.85 11.54 -16.65
C ALA A 50 -2.42 13.01 -16.51
N TYR A 51 -3.33 13.87 -16.05
CA TYR A 51 -3.05 15.27 -15.75
C TYR A 51 -1.96 15.42 -14.69
N LYS A 52 -2.05 14.69 -13.57
CA LYS A 52 -1.05 14.73 -12.48
C LYS A 52 0.33 14.26 -12.92
N CYS A 53 0.40 13.25 -13.80
CA CYS A 53 1.65 12.71 -14.33
C CYS A 53 2.21 13.52 -15.53
N GLY A 54 1.45 14.47 -16.08
CA GLY A 54 1.83 15.20 -17.30
C GLY A 54 1.95 14.30 -18.53
N VAL A 55 0.99 13.40 -18.71
CA VAL A 55 0.91 12.43 -19.82
C VAL A 55 -0.50 12.41 -20.42
N SER A 56 -0.70 11.74 -21.56
CA SER A 56 -2.04 11.53 -22.11
C SER A 56 -2.79 10.42 -21.37
N GLU A 57 -4.12 10.51 -21.34
CA GLU A 57 -4.99 9.48 -20.77
C GLU A 57 -4.76 8.10 -21.41
N SER A 58 -4.63 8.06 -22.74
CA SER A 58 -4.28 6.82 -23.46
C SER A 58 -2.95 6.21 -22.97
N SER A 59 -1.99 7.03 -22.53
CA SER A 59 -0.73 6.52 -21.95
C SER A 59 -0.95 5.87 -20.59
N VAL A 60 -1.88 6.36 -19.77
CA VAL A 60 -2.27 5.75 -18.50
C VAL A 60 -2.97 4.40 -18.73
N VAL A 61 -3.89 4.33 -19.68
CA VAL A 61 -4.57 3.06 -20.02
C VAL A 61 -3.58 2.04 -20.57
N ARG A 62 -2.67 2.45 -21.47
CA ARG A 62 -1.60 1.58 -21.99
C ARG A 62 -0.62 1.15 -20.90
N PHE A 63 -0.34 2.01 -19.92
CA PHE A 63 0.49 1.66 -18.78
C PHE A 63 -0.14 0.53 -17.96
N ALA A 64 -1.43 0.61 -17.65
CA ALA A 64 -2.14 -0.46 -16.94
C ALA A 64 -2.04 -1.81 -17.68
N ASN A 65 -2.24 -1.79 -19.00
CA ASN A 65 -2.09 -2.99 -19.83
C ASN A 65 -0.66 -3.52 -19.86
N PHE A 66 0.34 -2.62 -19.89
CA PHE A 66 1.76 -2.99 -19.89
C PHE A 66 2.14 -3.78 -18.63
N ILE A 67 1.67 -3.33 -17.47
CA ILE A 67 1.85 -4.04 -16.19
C ILE A 67 0.80 -5.14 -15.97
N GLN A 68 0.24 -5.71 -17.04
CA GLN A 68 -0.60 -6.91 -17.03
C GLN A 68 -1.94 -6.77 -16.27
N TYR A 69 -2.56 -5.59 -16.29
CA TYR A 69 -3.99 -5.44 -15.98
C TYR A 69 -4.81 -5.38 -17.27
N LYS A 70 -6.12 -5.61 -17.17
CA LYS A 70 -7.03 -5.52 -18.34
C LYS A 70 -7.25 -4.07 -18.81
N GLY A 71 -6.95 -3.11 -17.95
CA GLY A 71 -7.14 -1.68 -18.20
C GLY A 71 -6.98 -0.89 -16.91
N TYR A 72 -7.24 0.42 -16.99
CA TYR A 72 -7.06 1.32 -15.85
C TYR A 72 -7.96 0.97 -14.66
N SER A 73 -9.24 0.68 -14.89
CA SER A 73 -10.18 0.35 -13.81
C SER A 73 -9.77 -0.90 -13.02
N ASP A 74 -9.21 -1.90 -13.71
CA ASP A 74 -8.71 -3.13 -13.08
C ASP A 74 -7.49 -2.84 -12.19
N MET A 75 -6.54 -2.06 -12.70
CA MET A 75 -5.40 -1.56 -11.92
C MET A 75 -5.84 -0.70 -10.72
N GLN A 76 -6.84 0.17 -10.91
CA GLN A 76 -7.37 1.02 -9.85
C GLN A 76 -8.04 0.21 -8.74
N ASN A 77 -8.80 -0.83 -9.09
CA ASN A 77 -9.41 -1.74 -8.13
C ASN A 77 -8.36 -2.46 -7.28
N ASP A 78 -7.26 -2.90 -7.89
CA ASP A 78 -6.15 -3.54 -7.17
C ASP A 78 -5.44 -2.54 -6.23
N LEU A 79 -5.23 -1.30 -6.68
CA LEU A 79 -4.70 -0.23 -5.82
C LEU A 79 -5.61 0.04 -4.60
N GLN A 80 -6.93 0.02 -4.79
CA GLN A 80 -7.90 0.18 -3.71
C GLN A 80 -7.90 -1.01 -2.75
N ASN A 81 -7.79 -2.24 -3.26
CA ASN A 81 -7.65 -3.46 -2.44
C ASN A 81 -6.40 -3.38 -1.58
N PHE A 82 -5.26 -3.06 -2.19
CA PHE A 82 -3.98 -2.89 -1.50
C PHE A 82 -4.07 -1.85 -0.37
N LEU A 83 -4.70 -0.70 -0.63
CA LEU A 83 -4.89 0.33 0.40
C LEU A 83 -5.77 -0.17 1.56
N ARG A 84 -6.88 -0.86 1.27
CA ARG A 84 -7.78 -1.45 2.29
C ARG A 84 -7.04 -2.45 3.18
N GLU A 85 -6.23 -3.33 2.58
CA GLU A 85 -5.43 -4.32 3.30
C GLU A 85 -4.39 -3.64 4.21
N LYS A 86 -3.70 -2.61 3.71
CA LYS A 86 -2.71 -1.83 4.47
C LYS A 86 -3.34 -1.14 5.69
N ILE A 87 -4.52 -0.53 5.52
CA ILE A 87 -5.27 0.09 6.62
C ILE A 87 -5.67 -0.97 7.65
N THR A 88 -6.25 -2.08 7.19
CA THR A 88 -6.71 -3.17 8.06
C THR A 88 -5.57 -3.76 8.89
N MET A 89 -4.40 -3.99 8.27
CA MET A 89 -3.22 -4.49 8.96
C MET A 89 -2.75 -3.52 10.04
N THR A 90 -2.66 -2.23 9.71
CA THR A 90 -2.23 -1.20 10.65
C THR A 90 -3.17 -1.11 11.86
N GLN A 91 -4.49 -1.18 11.64
CA GLN A 91 -5.49 -1.20 12.71
C GLN A 91 -5.35 -2.43 13.61
N ARG A 92 -5.14 -3.62 13.03
CA ARG A 92 -4.92 -4.86 13.80
C ARG A 92 -3.66 -4.79 14.64
N LEU A 93 -2.57 -4.29 14.07
CA LEU A 93 -1.30 -4.10 14.79
C LEU A 93 -1.47 -3.14 15.97
N HIS A 94 -2.12 -1.99 15.76
CA HIS A 94 -2.44 -1.04 16.83
C HIS A 94 -3.25 -1.69 17.96
N ASN A 95 -4.26 -2.50 17.63
CA ASN A 95 -5.05 -3.19 18.65
C ASN A 95 -4.25 -4.24 19.43
N LEU A 96 -3.28 -4.91 18.80
CA LEU A 96 -2.38 -5.85 19.47
C LEU A 96 -1.39 -5.14 20.40
N THR A 97 -0.86 -3.99 19.99
CA THR A 97 0.02 -3.17 20.82
C THR A 97 -0.72 -2.62 22.04
N GLU A 98 -1.93 -2.10 21.85
CA GLU A 98 -2.77 -1.55 22.93
C GLU A 98 -3.13 -2.63 23.98
N LYS A 99 -3.46 -3.85 23.54
CA LYS A 99 -3.73 -4.96 24.48
C LYS A 99 -2.50 -5.34 25.33
N LYS A 100 -1.30 -5.35 24.75
CA LYS A 100 -0.06 -5.64 25.50
C LYS A 100 0.30 -4.50 26.45
N VAL A 101 0.21 -3.25 26.00
CA VAL A 101 0.47 -2.06 26.82
C VAL A 101 -0.51 -1.99 28.00
N THR A 102 -1.79 -2.28 27.78
CA THR A 102 -2.79 -2.34 28.84
C THR A 102 -2.45 -3.41 29.88
N ARG A 103 -2.09 -4.64 29.46
CA ARG A 103 -1.70 -5.72 30.38
C ARG A 103 -0.44 -5.38 31.19
N LEU A 104 0.57 -4.76 30.56
CA LEU A 104 1.80 -4.33 31.21
C LEU A 104 1.56 -3.15 32.16
N LYS A 105 0.75 -2.16 31.76
CA LYS A 105 0.34 -1.05 32.63
C LYS A 105 -0.42 -1.55 33.84
N PHE A 106 -1.36 -2.49 33.68
CA PHE A 106 -2.03 -3.13 34.80
C PHE A 106 -1.03 -3.82 35.72
N SER A 107 -0.16 -4.70 35.20
CA SER A 107 0.84 -5.41 36.02
C SER A 107 1.79 -4.44 36.75
N MET A 108 2.29 -3.40 36.09
CA MET A 108 3.13 -2.35 36.71
C MET A 108 2.36 -1.54 37.75
N MET A 109 1.09 -1.22 37.50
CA MET A 109 0.22 -0.50 38.43
C MET A 109 -0.08 -1.34 39.67
N TYR A 110 -0.35 -2.64 39.51
CA TYR A 110 -0.51 -3.58 40.63
C TYR A 110 0.78 -3.68 41.46
N CYS A 111 1.95 -3.87 40.82
CA CYS A 111 3.24 -3.90 41.54
C CYS A 111 3.54 -2.59 42.29
N LYS A 112 3.23 -1.43 41.71
CA LYS A 112 3.37 -0.13 42.41
C LYS A 112 2.45 -0.05 43.62
N LYS A 113 1.19 -0.48 43.49
CA LYS A 113 0.20 -0.45 44.57
C LYS A 113 0.57 -1.40 45.72
N VAL A 114 1.12 -2.58 45.40
CA VAL A 114 1.59 -3.55 46.40
C VAL A 114 2.84 -3.03 47.14
N LYS A 115 3.79 -2.38 46.46
CA LYS A 115 4.98 -1.77 47.10
C LYS A 115 4.64 -0.63 48.07
N THR A 116 3.58 0.12 47.83
CA THR A 116 3.10 1.16 48.75
C THR A 116 2.38 0.62 49.98
N ILE A 117 1.87 -0.62 49.95
CA ILE A 117 1.15 -1.22 51.08
C ILE A 117 2.10 -1.94 52.06
N PHE A 118 3.26 -2.42 51.59
CA PHE A 118 4.23 -3.20 52.39
C PHE A 118 5.42 -2.40 52.94
N ASN A 119 5.56 -1.10 52.63
CA ASN A 119 6.66 -0.25 53.10
C ASN A 119 6.19 0.84 54.10
N GLY A 120 5.08 0.61 54.80
CA GLY A 120 4.61 1.40 55.94
C GLY A 120 4.28 0.47 57.10
#